data_AF-A0A1I6HGZ0-F1
#
_entry.id   AF-A0A1I6HGZ0-F1
#
_cell.length_a   1.000
_cell.length_b   1.000
_cell.length_c   1.000
_cell.angle_alpha   90.00
_cell.angle_beta   90.00
_cell.angle_gamma   90.00
#
_symmetry.space_group_name_H-M   'P 1'
#
loop_
_entity.id
_entity.type
_entity.pdbx_description
1 polymer ?
#
loop_
_entity_poly.entity_id
_entity_poly.type
_entity_poly.pdbx_seq_one_letter_code
_entity_poly.pdbx_strand_id
1 'polypeptide(L)'
;MDGFAAVDFGVAREVLQRGIAALYLVAFLSTLNQFRALLGERGLLPAPELLAWAGNSDRARRLLRPTLFLRIRYTDRRLVVLCIAGIVVSLSLVTGIPQLAPSWVPMACFLLLWLGYMSISSIGQTFYGFGWEMLLLEAGFLAAFLGSGSEPPPTVVIVLFWWLVIRLEFGAGMIKIRGGREWRDLTALMYHHETQPMPGPLSRQAHLLPSWFHRLEVVGNHAAQLGAPWLLLVPVLGLWIPGPVPAIIGAVGAGIVIATQLWLVSTGNFAWLNWATIVLAFSAIGIPSGAPRHAITAPPWVIDGLWLPWLVVTTGVGALYVWLSIPAVRNLFSRRQAMNASFNRWQLANAYGAFGTVTKERIEIVVEGTMLVDADPDPVRGQWREYGFKGKPGDLHRVPAQFAPYHLRLDWLMWFLPLGRMHEDWFAMLLVRLLEADSPTLRLLRHDPFDGARPAQVRAVAYRYRFATRAEHRESGRVWVRDRRRVVVRPLSLGEE
;
A
#
# COMPACT_ATOMS: atom_id res chain seq x y z
N MET A 1 -6.53 -26.98 -14.45
CA MET A 1 -7.50 -27.09 -13.33
C MET A 1 -8.28 -28.37 -13.49
N ASP A 2 -8.50 -29.09 -12.39
CA ASP A 2 -9.21 -30.37 -12.36
C ASP A 2 -10.25 -30.29 -11.23
N GLY A 3 -11.50 -29.99 -11.59
CA GLY A 3 -12.59 -29.78 -10.63
C GLY A 3 -12.24 -28.76 -9.53
N PHE A 4 -12.22 -29.23 -8.28
CA PHE A 4 -11.93 -28.41 -7.11
C PHE A 4 -10.44 -28.13 -6.89
N ALA A 5 -9.54 -28.81 -7.62
CA ALA A 5 -8.10 -28.66 -7.49
C ALA A 5 -7.46 -27.90 -8.68
N ALA A 6 -6.72 -26.84 -8.37
CA ALA A 6 -5.95 -26.09 -9.34
C ALA A 6 -4.53 -26.67 -9.48
N VAL A 7 -4.44 -27.93 -9.92
CA VAL A 7 -3.17 -28.71 -9.99
C VAL A 7 -2.01 -28.00 -10.72
N ASP A 8 -2.31 -27.21 -11.74
CA ASP A 8 -1.30 -26.47 -12.52
C ASP A 8 -0.81 -25.18 -11.83
N PHE A 9 -1.42 -24.79 -10.70
CA PHE A 9 -1.20 -23.50 -10.02
C PHE A 9 -0.33 -23.64 -8.75
N GLY A 10 0.45 -24.71 -8.64
CA GLY A 10 1.39 -24.90 -7.53
C GLY A 10 2.42 -23.76 -7.41
N VAL A 11 2.97 -23.30 -8.54
CA VAL A 11 3.89 -22.14 -8.56
C VAL A 11 3.20 -20.85 -8.13
N ALA A 12 1.97 -20.62 -8.61
CA ALA A 12 1.16 -19.49 -8.19
C ALA A 12 0.96 -19.47 -6.67
N ARG A 13 0.64 -20.61 -6.06
CA ARG A 13 0.54 -20.73 -4.59
C ARG A 13 1.82 -20.29 -3.89
N GLU A 14 2.98 -20.81 -4.32
CA GLU A 14 4.26 -20.50 -3.66
C GLU A 14 4.58 -19.00 -3.75
N VAL A 15 4.38 -18.39 -4.92
CA VAL A 15 4.61 -16.95 -5.11
C VAL A 15 3.64 -16.13 -4.26
N LEU A 16 2.36 -16.51 -4.23
CA LEU A 16 1.34 -15.83 -3.41
C LEU A 16 1.68 -15.92 -1.93
N GLN A 17 1.91 -17.12 -1.39
CA GLN A 17 2.17 -17.30 0.04
C GLN A 17 3.47 -16.59 0.46
N ARG A 18 4.59 -16.85 -0.23
CA ARG A 18 5.88 -16.25 0.13
C ARG A 18 5.92 -14.76 -0.13
N GLY A 19 5.35 -14.30 -1.25
CA GLY A 19 5.26 -12.89 -1.61
C GLY A 19 4.41 -12.10 -0.62
N ILE A 20 3.20 -12.58 -0.29
CA ILE A 20 2.33 -11.92 0.69
C ILE A 20 2.98 -11.91 2.08
N ALA A 21 3.62 -13.01 2.50
CA ALA A 21 4.38 -13.05 3.75
C ALA A 21 5.56 -12.06 3.76
N ALA A 22 6.29 -11.89 2.65
CA ALA A 22 7.34 -10.88 2.54
C ALA A 22 6.78 -9.45 2.65
N LEU A 23 5.58 -9.19 2.13
CA LEU A 23 4.92 -7.90 2.30
C LEU A 23 4.46 -7.66 3.74
N TYR A 24 3.96 -8.68 4.44
CA TYR A 24 3.71 -8.59 5.89
C TYR A 24 4.99 -8.28 6.67
N LEU A 25 6.10 -8.94 6.35
CA LEU A 25 7.41 -8.66 6.95
C LEU A 25 7.76 -7.16 6.81
N VAL A 26 7.68 -6.60 5.60
CA VAL A 26 7.92 -5.17 5.35
C VAL A 26 6.95 -4.28 6.15
N ALA A 27 5.68 -4.65 6.23
CA ALA A 27 4.66 -3.89 6.94
C ALA A 27 4.87 -3.88 8.47
N PHE A 28 5.25 -5.01 9.07
CA PHE A 28 5.61 -5.09 10.49
C PHE A 28 6.92 -4.36 10.80
N LEU A 29 7.93 -4.43 9.92
CA LEU A 29 9.15 -3.63 10.05
C LEU A 29 8.87 -2.13 9.97
N SER A 30 8.03 -1.71 9.02
CA SER A 30 7.57 -0.31 8.90
C SER A 30 6.86 0.15 10.18
N THR A 31 6.00 -0.70 10.74
CA THR A 31 5.31 -0.42 12.01
C THR A 31 6.30 -0.31 13.18
N LEU A 32 7.20 -1.28 13.34
CA LEU A 32 8.18 -1.32 14.43
C LEU A 32 9.06 -0.05 14.47
N ASN A 33 9.42 0.45 13.30
CA ASN A 33 10.30 1.61 13.14
C ASN A 33 9.59 2.96 13.30
N GLN A 34 8.30 3.05 12.97
CA GLN A 34 7.62 4.35 12.85
C GLN A 34 6.44 4.53 13.83
N PHE A 35 5.71 3.46 14.16
CA PHE A 35 4.43 3.58 14.85
C PHE A 35 4.55 4.30 16.19
N ARG A 36 5.57 4.03 17.01
CA ARG A 36 5.71 4.65 18.33
C ARG A 36 5.81 6.18 18.27
N ALA A 37 6.55 6.72 17.30
CA ALA A 37 6.67 8.17 17.13
C ALA A 37 5.40 8.79 16.49
N LEU A 38 4.67 8.04 15.67
CA LEU A 38 3.47 8.55 14.99
C LEU A 38 2.19 8.43 15.84
N LEU A 39 2.02 7.30 16.53
CA LEU A 39 0.77 6.85 17.13
C LEU A 39 0.99 6.15 18.49
N GLY A 40 2.23 6.09 18.99
CA GLY A 40 2.54 5.46 20.28
C GLY A 40 1.95 6.22 21.46
N GLU A 41 2.34 5.83 22.67
CA GLU A 41 1.83 6.46 23.91
C GLU A 41 2.05 7.98 23.96
N ARG A 42 3.08 8.48 23.27
CA ARG A 42 3.43 9.91 23.15
C ARG A 42 3.55 10.37 21.69
N GLY A 43 2.97 9.62 20.75
CA GLY A 43 3.10 9.90 19.32
C GLY A 43 2.38 11.18 18.89
N LEU A 44 2.45 11.50 17.59
CA LEU A 44 1.74 12.65 17.00
C LEU A 44 0.22 12.56 17.13
N LEU A 45 -0.34 11.34 17.07
CA LEU A 45 -1.75 11.03 17.30
C LEU A 45 -1.87 9.81 18.22
N PRO A 46 -1.80 9.98 19.56
CA PRO A 46 -1.67 8.85 20.48
C PRO A 46 -2.81 7.81 20.35
N ALA A 47 -2.47 6.57 20.04
CA ALA A 47 -3.44 5.46 19.99
C ALA A 47 -4.20 5.24 21.32
N PRO A 48 -3.60 5.45 22.52
CA PRO A 48 -4.35 5.37 23.78
C PRO A 48 -5.56 6.30 23.84
N GLU A 49 -5.48 7.50 23.26
CA GLU A 49 -6.58 8.46 23.26
C GLU A 49 -7.76 7.96 22.39
N LEU A 50 -7.45 7.41 21.21
CA LEU A 50 -8.44 6.77 20.35
C LEU A 50 -9.11 5.58 21.05
N LEU A 51 -8.34 4.74 21.74
CA LEU A 51 -8.85 3.59 22.47
C LEU A 51 -9.71 3.99 23.68
N ALA A 52 -9.31 5.06 24.39
CA ALA A 52 -10.11 5.62 25.48
C ALA A 52 -11.45 6.16 24.94
N TRP A 53 -11.44 6.93 23.85
CA TRP A 53 -12.66 7.38 23.17
C TRP A 53 -13.55 6.21 22.75
N ALA A 54 -12.97 5.16 22.17
CA ALA A 54 -13.73 3.96 21.79
C ALA A 54 -14.27 3.17 22.98
N GLY A 55 -13.66 3.33 24.17
CA GLY A 55 -14.12 2.78 25.43
C GLY A 55 -15.37 3.45 25.99
N ASN A 56 -15.65 4.71 25.62
CA ASN A 56 -16.73 5.52 26.19
C ASN A 56 -18.14 5.03 25.83
N SER A 57 -18.31 4.31 24.71
CA SER A 57 -19.62 3.74 24.33
C SER A 57 -19.49 2.55 23.39
N ASP A 58 -20.48 1.67 23.38
CA ASP A 58 -20.56 0.57 22.42
C ASP A 58 -20.62 1.05 20.97
N ARG A 59 -21.23 2.22 20.73
CA ARG A 59 -21.27 2.85 19.41
C ARG A 59 -19.87 3.23 18.95
N ALA A 60 -19.08 3.90 19.79
CA ALA A 60 -17.70 4.28 19.47
C ALA A 60 -16.82 3.04 19.23
N ARG A 61 -16.97 2.01 20.08
CA ARG A 61 -16.27 0.73 19.91
C ARG A 61 -16.56 0.04 18.58
N ARG A 62 -17.79 0.13 18.08
CA ARG A 62 -18.20 -0.46 16.78
C ARG A 62 -17.66 0.31 15.57
N LEU A 63 -17.29 1.58 15.74
CA LEU A 63 -16.65 2.38 14.69
C LEU A 63 -15.18 1.95 14.47
N LEU A 64 -14.55 1.37 15.49
CA LEU A 64 -13.25 0.74 15.32
C LEU A 64 -13.37 -0.63 14.63
N ARG A 65 -12.41 -0.87 13.74
CA ARG A 65 -12.18 -2.21 13.20
C ARG A 65 -11.74 -3.16 14.33
N PRO A 66 -11.83 -4.48 14.13
CA PRO A 66 -11.38 -5.44 15.13
C PRO A 66 -9.92 -5.21 15.49
N THR A 67 -9.60 -5.15 16.78
CA THR A 67 -8.23 -5.03 17.27
C THR A 67 -8.08 -5.75 18.61
N LEU A 68 -6.94 -6.40 18.80
CA LEU A 68 -6.56 -7.01 20.07
C LEU A 68 -6.45 -5.96 21.19
N PHE A 69 -6.16 -4.70 20.85
CA PHE A 69 -5.93 -3.64 21.82
C PHE A 69 -7.21 -3.13 22.53
N LEU A 70 -8.39 -3.59 22.10
CA LEU A 70 -9.64 -3.38 22.85
C LEU A 70 -9.79 -4.38 24.01
N ARG A 71 -9.14 -5.54 23.93
CA ARG A 71 -9.18 -6.58 24.98
C ARG A 71 -7.92 -6.58 25.83
N ILE A 72 -6.80 -6.20 25.25
CA ILE A 72 -5.50 -6.13 25.89
C ILE A 72 -5.06 -4.67 25.88
N ARG A 73 -4.83 -4.05 27.05
CA ARG A 73 -4.40 -2.65 27.13
C ARG A 73 -3.21 -2.37 26.20
N TYR A 74 -3.32 -1.35 25.37
CA TYR A 74 -2.21 -0.91 24.52
C TYR A 74 -1.04 -0.40 25.38
N THR A 75 0.18 -0.76 24.98
CA THR A 75 1.44 -0.13 25.40
C THR A 75 2.42 -0.24 24.23
N ASP A 76 3.38 0.67 24.13
CA ASP A 76 4.40 0.62 23.08
C ASP A 76 5.20 -0.70 23.12
N ARG A 77 5.41 -1.27 24.31
CA ARG A 77 6.08 -2.57 24.48
C ARG A 77 5.27 -3.72 23.88
N ARG A 78 3.96 -3.75 24.12
CA ARG A 78 3.06 -4.79 23.55
C ARG A 78 2.97 -4.69 22.04
N LEU A 79 2.97 -3.47 21.50
CA LEU A 79 3.06 -3.25 20.06
C LEU A 79 4.37 -3.82 19.50
N VAL A 80 5.51 -3.55 20.13
CA VAL A 80 6.81 -4.11 19.72
C VAL A 80 6.79 -5.63 19.72
N VAL A 81 6.25 -6.27 20.77
CA VAL A 81 6.08 -7.73 20.83
C VAL A 81 5.23 -8.24 19.67
N LEU A 82 4.10 -7.58 19.37
CA LEU A 82 3.25 -7.93 18.25
C LEU A 82 3.98 -7.82 16.91
N CYS A 83 4.77 -6.75 16.70
CA CYS A 83 5.57 -6.59 15.50
C CYS A 83 6.65 -7.66 15.35
N ILE A 84 7.38 -7.98 16.43
CA ILE A 84 8.42 -9.02 16.42
C ILE A 84 7.80 -10.38 16.12
N ALA A 85 6.67 -10.72 16.75
CA ALA A 85 5.95 -11.95 16.47
C ALA A 85 5.50 -12.02 15.00
N GLY A 86 4.94 -10.93 14.48
CA GLY A 86 4.57 -10.82 13.06
C GLY A 86 5.76 -11.01 12.12
N ILE A 87 6.92 -10.42 12.44
CA ILE A 87 8.17 -10.59 11.68
C ILE A 87 8.62 -12.04 11.65
N VAL A 88 8.66 -12.71 12.81
CA VAL A 88 9.08 -14.12 12.92
C VAL A 88 8.14 -15.04 12.12
N VAL A 89 6.82 -14.88 12.28
CA VAL A 89 5.84 -15.67 11.53
C VAL A 89 5.97 -15.41 10.03
N SER A 90 6.15 -14.15 9.62
CA SER A 90 6.34 -13.80 8.21
C SER A 90 7.60 -14.43 7.61
N LEU A 91 8.73 -14.38 8.33
CA LEU A 91 9.98 -15.02 7.89
C LEU A 91 9.85 -16.54 7.78
N SER A 92 9.14 -17.18 8.71
CA SER A 92 8.87 -18.63 8.63
C SER A 92 8.08 -19.01 7.36
N LEU A 93 7.08 -18.20 7.00
CA LEU A 93 6.28 -18.39 5.78
C LEU A 93 7.07 -18.09 4.50
N VAL A 94 7.94 -17.08 4.51
CA VAL A 94 8.83 -16.75 3.38
C VAL A 94 9.80 -17.89 3.11
N THR A 95 10.39 -18.47 4.17
CA THR A 95 11.32 -19.60 4.07
C THR A 95 10.60 -20.90 3.68
N GLY A 96 9.29 -20.99 3.92
CA GLY A 96 8.47 -22.12 3.49
C GLY A 96 8.24 -23.17 4.57
N ILE A 97 8.66 -22.92 5.80
CA ILE A 97 8.62 -23.91 6.89
C ILE A 97 7.16 -24.34 7.18
N PRO A 98 6.19 -23.43 7.39
CA PRO A 98 4.79 -23.81 7.58
C PRO A 98 4.20 -24.61 6.41
N GLN A 99 4.66 -24.35 5.18
CA GLN A 99 4.16 -24.98 3.97
C GLN A 99 4.58 -26.45 3.83
N LEU A 100 5.57 -26.91 4.62
CA LEU A 100 5.96 -28.32 4.73
C LEU A 100 5.03 -29.11 5.68
N ALA A 101 4.27 -28.43 6.52
CA ALA A 101 3.33 -29.03 7.45
C ALA A 101 1.91 -29.10 6.84
N PRO A 102 0.94 -29.76 7.51
CA PRO A 102 -0.42 -29.84 6.99
C PRO A 102 -1.06 -28.46 6.77
N SER A 103 -2.03 -28.37 5.85
CA SER A 103 -2.63 -27.11 5.39
C SER A 103 -3.21 -26.18 6.45
N TRP A 104 -3.57 -26.70 7.62
CA TRP A 104 -4.02 -25.85 8.73
C TRP A 104 -2.90 -25.01 9.36
N VAL A 105 -1.63 -25.41 9.21
CA VAL A 105 -0.46 -24.69 9.77
C VAL A 105 -0.22 -23.36 9.03
N PRO A 106 -0.03 -23.32 7.69
CA PRO A 106 0.08 -22.04 6.98
C PRO A 106 -1.19 -21.21 7.12
N MET A 107 -2.37 -21.85 7.18
CA MET A 107 -3.64 -21.16 7.49
C MET A 107 -3.57 -20.41 8.82
N ALA A 108 -3.17 -21.08 9.90
CA ALA A 108 -3.04 -20.46 11.22
C ALA A 108 -2.01 -19.31 11.19
N CYS A 109 -0.86 -19.49 10.55
CA CYS A 109 0.15 -18.45 10.41
C CYS A 109 -0.39 -17.20 9.70
N PHE A 110 -1.06 -17.35 8.55
CA PHE A 110 -1.65 -16.22 7.83
C PHE A 110 -2.79 -15.55 8.61
N LEU A 111 -3.64 -16.31 9.31
CA LEU A 111 -4.70 -15.73 10.15
C LEU A 111 -4.12 -14.97 11.35
N LEU A 112 -3.00 -15.41 11.91
CA LEU A 112 -2.26 -14.67 12.95
C LEU A 112 -1.66 -13.38 12.40
N LEU A 113 -1.04 -13.40 11.21
CA LEU A 113 -0.55 -12.19 10.54
C LEU A 113 -1.70 -11.22 10.25
N TRP A 114 -2.80 -11.73 9.72
CA TRP A 114 -3.99 -10.95 9.41
C TRP A 114 -4.57 -10.27 10.66
N LEU A 115 -4.80 -11.02 11.74
CA LEU A 115 -5.34 -10.47 12.99
C LEU A 115 -4.36 -9.50 13.66
N GLY A 116 -3.07 -9.82 13.65
CA GLY A 116 -2.03 -8.97 14.21
C GLY A 116 -1.92 -7.65 13.46
N TYR A 117 -1.92 -7.68 12.13
CA TYR A 117 -1.86 -6.48 11.32
C TYR A 117 -3.16 -5.67 11.35
N MET A 118 -4.32 -6.33 11.39
CA MET A 118 -5.62 -5.67 11.58
C MET A 118 -5.64 -4.90 12.91
N SER A 119 -5.02 -5.47 13.95
CA SER A 119 -4.94 -4.82 15.25
C SER A 119 -4.16 -3.51 15.21
N ILE A 120 -3.13 -3.44 14.37
CA ILE A 120 -2.32 -2.23 14.12
C ILE A 120 -3.09 -1.25 13.23
N SER A 121 -3.60 -1.71 12.07
CA SER A 121 -4.27 -0.83 11.11
C SER A 121 -5.53 -0.19 11.70
N SER A 122 -6.23 -0.90 12.58
CA SER A 122 -7.44 -0.40 13.26
C SER A 122 -7.19 0.81 14.16
N ILE A 123 -6.00 0.91 14.77
CA ILE A 123 -5.62 2.05 15.63
C ILE A 123 -4.68 3.01 14.90
N GLY A 124 -4.43 2.76 13.61
CA GLY A 124 -3.44 3.47 12.81
C GLY A 124 -3.89 4.83 12.27
N GLN A 125 -5.16 5.20 12.47
CA GLN A 125 -5.74 6.51 12.09
C GLN A 125 -5.36 6.92 10.65
N THR A 126 -5.04 8.20 10.41
CA THR A 126 -4.66 8.72 9.08
C THR A 126 -3.38 8.07 8.53
N PHE A 127 -2.42 7.71 9.40
CA PHE A 127 -1.15 7.09 8.99
C PHE A 127 -1.29 5.66 8.44
N TYR A 128 -2.43 4.99 8.64
CA TYR A 128 -2.75 3.66 8.09
C TYR A 128 -4.05 3.68 7.24
N GLY A 129 -4.49 4.87 6.81
CA GLY A 129 -5.73 5.07 6.05
C GLY A 129 -5.63 4.74 4.56
N PHE A 130 -4.74 3.84 4.14
CA PHE A 130 -4.37 3.66 2.74
C PHE A 130 -4.88 2.35 2.12
N GLY A 131 -5.09 2.34 0.79
CA GLY A 131 -5.63 1.19 0.06
C GLY A 131 -4.74 -0.07 0.13
N TRP A 132 -3.42 0.09 0.21
CA TRP A 132 -2.51 -1.06 0.33
C TRP A 132 -2.55 -1.74 1.71
N GLU A 133 -3.03 -1.03 2.74
CA GLU A 133 -3.23 -1.59 4.09
C GLU A 133 -4.36 -2.61 4.09
N MET A 134 -5.50 -2.24 3.48
CA MET A 134 -6.63 -3.14 3.32
C MET A 134 -6.35 -4.26 2.30
N LEU A 135 -5.56 -3.98 1.25
CA LEU A 135 -5.14 -4.98 0.28
C LEU A 135 -4.31 -6.09 0.94
N LEU A 136 -3.35 -5.73 1.79
CA LEU A 136 -2.50 -6.71 2.48
C LEU A 136 -3.31 -7.59 3.42
N LEU A 137 -4.28 -7.01 4.14
CA LEU A 137 -5.19 -7.76 5.00
C LEU A 137 -6.04 -8.74 4.19
N GLU A 138 -6.66 -8.26 3.12
CA GLU A 138 -7.49 -9.09 2.27
C GLU A 138 -6.71 -10.22 1.57
N ALA A 139 -5.51 -9.91 1.06
CA ALA A 139 -4.60 -10.88 0.46
C ALA A 139 -4.11 -11.92 1.48
N GLY A 140 -3.75 -11.49 2.69
CA GLY A 140 -3.34 -12.39 3.77
C GLY A 140 -4.44 -13.33 4.22
N PHE A 141 -5.69 -12.83 4.32
CA PHE A 141 -6.84 -13.66 4.61
C PHE A 141 -7.05 -14.73 3.53
N LEU A 142 -6.99 -14.37 2.25
CA LEU A 142 -7.11 -15.35 1.16
C LEU A 142 -5.93 -16.35 1.15
N ALA A 143 -4.72 -15.90 1.43
CA ALA A 143 -3.52 -16.75 1.44
C ALA A 143 -3.58 -17.85 2.50
N ALA A 144 -4.31 -17.62 3.60
CA ALA A 144 -4.58 -18.62 4.63
C ALA A 144 -5.25 -19.89 4.08
N PHE A 145 -5.99 -19.78 2.97
CA PHE A 145 -6.77 -20.89 2.40
C PHE A 145 -6.13 -21.49 1.14
N LEU A 146 -4.88 -21.14 0.82
CA LEU A 146 -4.16 -21.72 -0.33
C LEU A 146 -3.62 -23.14 -0.10
N GLY A 147 -3.59 -23.59 1.14
CA GLY A 147 -3.13 -24.93 1.53
C GLY A 147 -1.62 -25.02 1.71
N SER A 148 -1.09 -26.23 1.66
CA SER A 148 0.32 -26.56 1.88
C SER A 148 0.86 -27.49 0.80
N GLY A 149 2.13 -27.90 0.90
CA GLY A 149 2.75 -28.87 -0.01
C GLY A 149 2.07 -30.23 -0.07
N SER A 150 1.20 -30.58 0.91
CA SER A 150 0.56 -31.90 0.98
C SER A 150 -0.62 -32.09 0.03
N GLU A 151 -1.19 -31.02 -0.51
CA GLU A 151 -2.36 -31.08 -1.40
C GLU A 151 -2.28 -29.98 -2.47
N PRO A 152 -2.99 -30.10 -3.62
CA PRO A 152 -3.02 -29.05 -4.62
C PRO A 152 -3.71 -27.77 -4.09
N PRO A 153 -3.46 -26.58 -4.68
CA PRO A 153 -4.18 -25.39 -4.29
C PRO A 153 -5.67 -25.50 -4.66
N PRO A 154 -6.60 -25.07 -3.79
CA PRO A 154 -8.03 -25.09 -4.10
C PRO A 154 -8.38 -24.12 -5.24
N THR A 155 -9.11 -24.60 -6.25
CA THR A 155 -9.58 -23.81 -7.40
C THR A 155 -10.32 -22.56 -6.96
N VAL A 156 -11.21 -22.68 -5.97
CA VAL A 156 -12.00 -21.56 -5.46
C VAL A 156 -11.12 -20.41 -4.95
N VAL A 157 -10.04 -20.72 -4.22
CA VAL A 157 -9.16 -19.70 -3.63
C VAL A 157 -8.32 -19.01 -4.70
N ILE A 158 -7.84 -19.74 -5.71
CA ILE A 158 -7.16 -19.15 -6.87
C ILE A 158 -8.11 -18.19 -7.62
N VAL A 159 -9.37 -18.57 -7.83
CA VAL A 159 -10.37 -17.69 -8.45
C VAL A 159 -10.63 -16.44 -7.59
N LEU A 160 -10.64 -16.55 -6.26
CA LEU A 160 -10.76 -15.39 -5.37
C LEU A 160 -9.58 -14.42 -5.51
N PHE A 161 -8.36 -14.93 -5.73
CA PHE A 161 -7.20 -14.09 -6.04
C PHE A 161 -7.35 -13.36 -7.39
N TRP A 162 -7.84 -14.04 -8.43
CA TRP A 162 -8.16 -13.37 -9.71
C TRP A 162 -9.20 -12.27 -9.50
N TRP A 163 -10.24 -12.56 -8.72
CA TRP A 163 -11.26 -11.57 -8.38
C TRP A 163 -10.70 -10.38 -7.58
N LEU A 164 -9.73 -10.60 -6.69
CA LEU A 164 -9.03 -9.53 -5.99
C LEU A 164 -8.22 -8.66 -6.96
N VAL A 165 -7.47 -9.25 -7.89
CA VAL A 165 -6.73 -8.52 -8.92
C VAL A 165 -7.68 -7.72 -9.82
N ILE A 166 -8.82 -8.29 -10.21
CA ILE A 166 -9.84 -7.59 -10.99
C ILE A 166 -10.35 -6.38 -10.22
N ARG A 167 -10.79 -6.54 -8.97
CA ARG A 167 -11.25 -5.38 -8.18
C ARG A 167 -10.17 -4.32 -8.00
N LEU A 168 -8.91 -4.72 -7.93
CA LEU A 168 -7.76 -3.81 -7.81
C LEU A 168 -7.52 -3.02 -9.10
N GLU A 169 -7.22 -3.71 -10.19
CA GLU A 169 -6.82 -3.08 -11.46
C GLU A 169 -8.01 -2.52 -12.23
N PHE A 170 -9.10 -3.27 -12.37
CA PHE A 170 -10.32 -2.77 -13.01
C PHE A 170 -10.95 -1.63 -12.19
N GLY A 171 -10.93 -1.73 -10.86
CA GLY A 171 -11.34 -0.63 -9.98
C GLY A 171 -10.53 0.65 -10.20
N ALA A 172 -9.20 0.52 -10.33
CA ALA A 172 -8.31 1.64 -10.64
C ALA A 172 -8.49 2.20 -12.06
N GLY A 173 -8.74 1.36 -13.06
CA GLY A 173 -9.03 1.81 -14.42
C GLY A 173 -10.36 2.56 -14.52
N MET A 174 -11.42 2.02 -13.90
CA MET A 174 -12.75 2.62 -13.96
C MET A 174 -12.82 3.98 -13.28
N ILE A 175 -12.12 4.17 -12.15
CA ILE A 175 -12.11 5.46 -11.47
C ILE A 175 -11.37 6.54 -12.27
N LYS A 176 -10.36 6.18 -13.06
CA LYS A 176 -9.64 7.08 -13.96
C LYS A 176 -10.51 7.53 -15.13
N ILE A 177 -11.21 6.61 -15.78
CA ILE A 177 -12.13 6.94 -16.88
C ILE A 177 -13.29 7.83 -16.40
N ARG A 178 -13.84 7.54 -15.20
CA ARG A 178 -14.94 8.31 -14.61
C ARG A 178 -14.50 9.62 -13.98
N GLY A 179 -13.23 9.75 -13.63
CA GLY A 179 -12.68 10.89 -12.92
C GLY A 179 -12.30 12.04 -13.85
N GLY A 180 -11.07 12.52 -13.67
CA GLY A 180 -10.52 13.69 -14.33
C GLY A 180 -10.54 13.60 -15.85
N ARG A 181 -10.75 14.74 -16.51
CA ARG A 181 -10.75 14.82 -17.98
C ARG A 181 -9.38 14.46 -18.56
N GLU A 182 -8.31 14.71 -17.82
CA GLU A 182 -6.93 14.39 -18.20
C GLU A 182 -6.69 12.91 -18.53
N TRP A 183 -7.47 11.98 -17.95
CA TRP A 183 -7.40 10.57 -18.30
C TRP A 183 -8.07 10.25 -19.64
N ARG A 184 -9.12 10.99 -19.99
CA ARG A 184 -9.87 10.86 -21.25
C ARG A 184 -9.20 11.62 -22.39
N ASP A 185 -8.56 12.74 -22.07
CA ASP A 185 -7.81 13.58 -23.00
C ASP A 185 -6.36 13.07 -23.19
N LEU A 186 -5.99 11.95 -22.54
CA LEU A 186 -4.66 11.30 -22.61
C LEU A 186 -3.48 12.18 -22.14
N THR A 187 -3.73 13.11 -21.22
CA THR A 187 -2.73 14.06 -20.70
C THR A 187 -2.30 13.78 -19.26
N ALA A 188 -2.96 12.86 -18.55
CA ALA A 188 -2.70 12.57 -17.14
C ALA A 188 -1.21 12.32 -16.81
N LEU A 189 -0.51 11.54 -17.64
CA LEU A 189 0.90 11.17 -17.41
C LEU A 189 1.90 12.29 -17.74
N MET A 190 1.45 13.37 -18.38
CA MET A 190 2.26 14.59 -18.56
C MET A 190 2.50 15.31 -17.23
N TYR A 191 1.66 15.05 -16.21
CA TYR A 191 1.76 15.66 -14.89
C TYR A 191 2.19 14.64 -13.82
N HIS A 192 1.65 13.42 -13.89
CA HIS A 192 1.70 12.45 -12.80
C HIS A 192 3.12 12.13 -12.31
N HIS A 193 4.09 11.92 -13.22
CA HIS A 193 5.46 11.56 -12.85
C HIS A 193 6.13 12.60 -11.93
N GLU A 194 5.78 13.88 -12.09
CA GLU A 194 6.27 14.97 -11.23
C GLU A 194 5.43 15.12 -9.96
N THR A 195 4.11 15.03 -10.07
CA THR A 195 3.18 15.36 -8.97
C THR A 195 2.79 14.18 -8.09
N GLN A 196 3.20 12.96 -8.44
CA GLN A 196 2.96 11.74 -7.66
C GLN A 196 3.43 11.87 -6.20
N PRO A 197 2.85 11.10 -5.25
CA PRO A 197 3.14 11.25 -3.83
C PRO A 197 4.63 11.22 -3.51
N MET A 198 5.28 10.15 -3.92
CA MET A 198 6.68 9.87 -3.62
C MET A 198 7.40 9.51 -4.93
N PRO A 199 8.14 10.45 -5.56
CA PRO A 199 8.93 10.14 -6.74
C PRO A 199 10.09 9.18 -6.39
N GLY A 200 10.53 8.41 -7.37
CA GLY A 200 11.69 7.52 -7.32
C GLY A 200 12.85 8.00 -8.21
N PRO A 201 13.91 7.18 -8.36
CA PRO A 201 15.14 7.58 -9.05
C PRO A 201 14.94 7.92 -10.53
N LEU A 202 13.99 7.26 -11.19
CA LEU A 202 13.73 7.43 -12.62
C LEU A 202 12.55 8.37 -12.94
N SER A 203 11.87 8.92 -11.93
CA SER A 203 10.67 9.74 -12.13
C SER A 203 10.93 10.97 -12.98
N ARG A 204 12.10 11.59 -12.82
CA ARG A 204 12.49 12.75 -13.63
C ARG A 204 12.69 12.36 -15.09
N GLN A 205 13.39 11.26 -15.36
CA GLN A 205 13.63 10.78 -16.72
C GLN A 205 12.30 10.41 -17.39
N ALA A 206 11.41 9.74 -16.66
CA ALA A 206 10.07 9.43 -17.12
C ALA A 206 9.28 10.70 -17.44
N HIS A 207 9.25 11.69 -16.54
CA HIS A 207 8.54 12.96 -16.75
C HIS A 207 9.04 13.76 -17.97
N LEU A 208 10.33 13.64 -18.32
CA LEU A 208 10.94 14.36 -19.44
C LEU A 208 10.81 13.60 -20.78
N LEU A 209 10.03 12.51 -20.83
CA LEU A 209 9.68 11.85 -22.08
C LEU A 209 8.73 12.74 -22.91
N PRO A 210 8.69 12.57 -24.24
CA PRO A 210 7.85 13.40 -25.10
C PRO A 210 6.36 13.10 -24.88
N SER A 211 5.51 14.08 -25.21
CA SER A 211 4.06 14.01 -24.99
C SER A 211 3.37 12.82 -25.68
N TRP A 212 3.87 12.37 -26.84
CA TRP A 212 3.34 11.18 -27.52
C TRP A 212 3.55 9.90 -26.69
N PHE A 213 4.68 9.81 -25.96
CA PHE A 213 4.98 8.67 -25.09
C PHE A 213 4.02 8.68 -23.90
N HIS A 214 3.79 9.84 -23.29
CA HIS A 214 2.81 9.98 -22.21
C HIS A 214 1.38 9.61 -22.63
N ARG A 215 0.97 9.96 -23.85
CA ARG A 215 -0.32 9.50 -24.39
C ARG A 215 -0.37 7.99 -24.51
N LEU A 216 0.72 7.37 -25.00
CA LEU A 216 0.84 5.91 -25.06
C LEU A 216 0.80 5.27 -23.67
N GLU A 217 1.43 5.87 -22.65
CA GLU A 217 1.35 5.40 -21.28
C GLU A 217 -0.10 5.43 -20.75
N VAL A 218 -0.88 6.47 -21.06
CA VAL A 218 -2.29 6.52 -20.66
C VAL A 218 -3.11 5.43 -21.36
N VAL A 219 -2.90 5.22 -22.67
CA VAL A 219 -3.56 4.15 -23.42
C VAL A 219 -3.17 2.78 -22.88
N GLY A 220 -1.88 2.55 -22.64
CA GLY A 220 -1.34 1.33 -22.04
C GLY A 220 -1.91 1.07 -20.65
N ASN A 221 -2.02 2.11 -19.81
CA ASN A 221 -2.71 2.05 -18.53
C ASN A 221 -4.17 1.60 -18.70
N HIS A 222 -4.92 2.22 -19.61
CA HIS A 222 -6.32 1.84 -19.83
C HIS A 222 -6.45 0.39 -20.30
N ALA A 223 -5.61 -0.06 -21.24
CA ALA A 223 -5.61 -1.44 -21.70
C ALA A 223 -5.27 -2.45 -20.58
N ALA A 224 -4.22 -2.16 -19.80
CA ALA A 224 -3.76 -3.02 -18.73
C ALA A 224 -4.71 -3.05 -17.52
N GLN A 225 -5.45 -1.96 -17.26
CA GLN A 225 -6.35 -1.88 -16.11
C GLN A 225 -7.78 -2.27 -16.44
N LEU A 226 -8.27 -1.96 -17.65
CA LEU A 226 -9.66 -2.25 -18.03
C LEU A 226 -9.82 -3.59 -18.73
N GLY A 227 -8.80 -4.04 -19.48
CA GLY A 227 -8.85 -5.25 -20.30
C GLY A 227 -8.14 -6.44 -19.66
N ALA A 228 -6.83 -6.29 -19.40
CA ALA A 228 -5.98 -7.41 -18.94
C ALA A 228 -6.50 -8.16 -17.71
N PRO A 229 -7.13 -7.54 -16.69
CA PRO A 229 -7.59 -8.26 -15.49
C PRO A 229 -8.66 -9.32 -15.81
N TRP A 230 -9.46 -9.13 -16.87
CA TRP A 230 -10.48 -10.10 -17.27
C TRP A 230 -9.88 -11.37 -17.90
N LEU A 231 -8.68 -11.26 -18.49
CA LEU A 231 -7.96 -12.41 -19.03
C LEU A 231 -7.57 -13.40 -17.93
N LEU A 232 -7.43 -12.95 -16.67
CA LEU A 232 -7.12 -13.82 -15.52
C LEU A 232 -8.26 -14.81 -15.20
N LEU A 233 -9.49 -14.57 -15.67
CA LEU A 233 -10.59 -15.52 -15.51
C LEU A 233 -10.58 -16.63 -16.57
N VAL A 234 -9.92 -16.42 -17.71
CA VAL A 234 -9.92 -17.35 -18.84
C VAL A 234 -9.43 -18.75 -18.46
N PRO A 235 -8.43 -18.95 -17.56
CA PRO A 235 -8.05 -20.29 -17.13
C PRO A 235 -9.21 -21.13 -16.57
N VAL A 236 -10.29 -20.53 -16.03
CA VAL A 236 -11.50 -21.25 -15.58
C VAL A 236 -12.13 -22.08 -16.69
N LEU A 237 -11.99 -21.63 -17.95
CA LEU A 237 -12.49 -22.37 -19.11
C LEU A 237 -11.75 -23.70 -19.31
N GLY A 238 -10.56 -23.88 -18.72
CA GLY A 238 -9.81 -25.13 -18.71
C GLY A 238 -10.54 -26.30 -18.01
N LEU A 239 -11.63 -26.04 -17.29
CA LEU A 239 -12.54 -27.06 -16.77
C LEU A 239 -13.33 -27.77 -17.89
N TRP A 240 -13.58 -27.08 -19.01
CA TRP A 240 -14.34 -27.61 -20.15
C TRP A 240 -13.50 -27.74 -21.42
N ILE A 241 -12.51 -26.87 -21.60
CA ILE A 241 -11.66 -26.80 -22.78
C ILE A 241 -10.30 -27.42 -22.42
N PRO A 242 -9.98 -28.62 -22.94
CA PRO A 242 -8.69 -29.24 -22.69
C PRO A 242 -7.56 -28.47 -23.39
N GLY A 243 -6.36 -28.58 -22.83
CA GLY A 243 -5.15 -28.01 -23.40
C GLY A 243 -4.66 -26.74 -22.68
N PRO A 244 -3.49 -26.22 -23.08
CA PRO A 244 -2.81 -25.14 -22.35
C PRO A 244 -3.36 -23.75 -22.68
N VAL A 245 -4.18 -23.62 -23.74
CA VAL A 245 -4.61 -22.32 -24.28
C VAL A 245 -5.28 -21.43 -23.23
N PRO A 246 -6.26 -21.90 -22.41
CA PRO A 246 -6.87 -21.05 -21.39
C PRO A 246 -5.86 -20.54 -20.33
N ALA A 247 -4.90 -21.38 -19.94
CA ALA A 247 -3.85 -21.00 -18.99
C ALA A 247 -2.86 -19.99 -19.59
N ILE A 248 -2.49 -20.15 -20.87
CA ILE A 248 -1.62 -19.22 -21.59
C ILE A 248 -2.27 -17.82 -21.65
N ILE A 249 -3.57 -17.74 -21.96
CA ILE A 249 -4.28 -16.45 -22.01
C ILE A 249 -4.28 -15.77 -20.63
N GLY A 250 -4.53 -16.53 -19.55
CA GLY A 250 -4.42 -16.02 -18.18
C GLY A 250 -3.02 -15.51 -17.85
N ALA A 251 -1.97 -16.26 -18.22
CA ALA A 251 -0.59 -15.88 -18.01
C ALA A 251 -0.19 -14.62 -18.80
N VAL A 252 -0.70 -14.44 -20.02
CA VAL A 252 -0.51 -13.21 -20.81
C VAL A 252 -1.16 -12.01 -20.11
N GLY A 253 -2.39 -12.17 -19.61
CA GLY A 253 -3.07 -11.13 -18.81
C GLY A 253 -2.28 -10.74 -17.56
N ALA A 254 -1.81 -11.74 -16.80
CA ALA A 254 -0.94 -11.52 -15.66
C ALA A 254 0.37 -10.84 -16.05
N GLY A 255 1.00 -11.23 -17.16
CA GLY A 255 2.23 -10.63 -17.67
C GLY A 255 2.07 -9.14 -17.98
N ILE A 256 0.93 -8.75 -18.58
CA ILE A 256 0.61 -7.33 -18.84
C ILE A 256 0.46 -6.57 -17.53
N VAL A 257 -0.27 -7.12 -16.55
CA VAL A 257 -0.41 -6.51 -15.23
C VAL A 257 0.97 -6.37 -14.58
N ILE A 258 1.77 -7.43 -14.52
CA ILE A 258 3.11 -7.42 -13.90
C ILE A 258 4.02 -6.38 -14.58
N ALA A 259 4.08 -6.35 -15.91
CA ALA A 259 4.93 -5.42 -16.65
C ALA A 259 4.55 -3.96 -16.38
N THR A 260 3.26 -3.64 -16.34
CA THR A 260 2.81 -2.27 -16.03
C THR A 260 3.06 -1.89 -14.57
N GLN A 261 2.90 -2.82 -13.63
CA GLN A 261 3.23 -2.56 -12.23
C GLN A 261 4.75 -2.38 -12.01
N LEU A 262 5.59 -3.13 -12.73
CA LEU A 262 7.05 -2.93 -12.71
C LEU A 262 7.46 -1.56 -13.25
N TRP A 263 6.76 -1.05 -14.29
CA TRP A 263 6.93 0.32 -14.76
C TRP A 263 6.58 1.36 -13.68
N LEU A 264 5.48 1.15 -12.94
CA LEU A 264 5.12 2.03 -11.82
C LEU A 264 6.13 1.96 -10.67
N VAL A 265 6.66 0.78 -10.36
CA VAL A 265 7.72 0.61 -9.35
C VAL A 265 9.01 1.33 -9.75
N SER A 266 9.39 1.31 -11.03
CA SER A 266 10.62 1.94 -11.49
C SER A 266 10.51 3.47 -11.56
N THR A 267 9.31 3.98 -11.83
CA THR A 267 9.04 5.41 -12.02
C THR A 267 8.42 6.12 -10.81
N GLY A 268 8.21 5.41 -9.70
CA GLY A 268 7.63 5.98 -8.47
C GLY A 268 7.73 5.06 -7.26
N ASN A 269 7.33 5.58 -6.10
CA ASN A 269 7.25 4.81 -4.85
C ASN A 269 5.80 4.77 -4.37
N PHE A 270 5.19 3.58 -4.31
CA PHE A 270 3.81 3.42 -3.82
C PHE A 270 3.67 2.39 -2.70
N ALA A 271 4.52 2.51 -1.68
CA ALA A 271 4.61 1.54 -0.59
C ALA A 271 4.65 0.11 -1.16
N TRP A 272 3.90 -0.82 -0.60
CA TRP A 272 3.77 -2.17 -1.13
C TRP A 272 2.61 -2.35 -2.11
N LEU A 273 1.94 -1.29 -2.58
CA LEU A 273 0.78 -1.42 -3.48
C LEU A 273 1.13 -2.17 -4.77
N ASN A 274 2.09 -1.66 -5.54
CA ASN A 274 2.45 -2.29 -6.82
C ASN A 274 3.10 -3.66 -6.63
N TRP A 275 3.92 -3.82 -5.59
CA TRP A 275 4.51 -5.11 -5.25
C TRP A 275 3.44 -6.14 -4.87
N ALA A 276 2.41 -5.75 -4.13
CA ALA A 276 1.24 -6.58 -3.86
C ALA A 276 0.53 -6.95 -5.16
N THR A 277 0.25 -5.99 -6.05
CA THR A 277 -0.37 -6.28 -7.34
C THR A 277 0.44 -7.29 -8.16
N ILE A 278 1.77 -7.12 -8.22
CA ILE A 278 2.66 -8.05 -8.91
C ILE A 278 2.50 -9.45 -8.34
N VAL A 279 2.66 -9.61 -7.02
CA VAL A 279 2.50 -10.91 -6.33
C VAL A 279 1.12 -11.52 -6.60
N LEU A 280 0.07 -10.72 -6.52
CA LEU A 280 -1.30 -11.18 -6.75
C LEU A 280 -1.54 -11.59 -8.20
N ALA A 281 -0.94 -10.92 -9.18
CA ALA A 281 -1.07 -11.27 -10.60
C ALA A 281 -0.47 -12.64 -10.94
N PHE A 282 0.54 -13.12 -10.19
CA PHE A 282 1.05 -14.49 -10.33
C PHE A 282 -0.01 -15.56 -10.07
N SER A 283 -1.13 -15.23 -9.43
CA SER A 283 -2.27 -16.16 -9.26
C SER A 283 -2.78 -16.74 -10.58
N ALA A 284 -2.59 -16.07 -11.72
CA ALA A 284 -3.01 -16.58 -13.03
C ALA A 284 -1.89 -17.25 -13.83
N ILE A 285 -0.71 -17.44 -13.25
CA ILE A 285 0.42 -18.14 -13.88
C ILE A 285 0.43 -19.59 -13.40
N GLY A 286 -0.16 -20.47 -14.20
CA GLY A 286 -0.09 -21.92 -14.01
C GLY A 286 0.96 -22.56 -14.92
N ILE A 287 1.68 -23.55 -14.41
CA ILE A 287 2.57 -24.40 -15.21
C ILE A 287 1.81 -25.71 -15.49
N PRO A 288 1.47 -26.01 -16.75
CA PRO A 288 0.85 -27.29 -17.10
C PRO A 288 1.75 -28.43 -16.67
N SER A 289 1.36 -29.15 -15.62
CA SER A 289 2.23 -30.17 -15.00
C SER A 289 2.18 -31.51 -15.74
N GLY A 290 1.18 -31.70 -16.61
CA GLY A 290 0.93 -32.99 -17.27
C GLY A 290 0.60 -34.13 -16.29
N ALA A 291 0.48 -33.85 -14.99
CA ALA A 291 0.22 -34.83 -13.96
C ALA A 291 -1.14 -35.49 -14.18
N PRO A 292 -1.25 -36.82 -13.98
CA PRO A 292 -2.47 -37.54 -14.30
C PRO A 292 -3.65 -36.97 -13.51
N ARG A 293 -4.71 -36.66 -14.26
CA ARG A 293 -6.04 -36.40 -13.73
C ARG A 293 -6.49 -37.72 -13.08
N HIS A 294 -6.73 -37.68 -11.78
CA HIS A 294 -7.33 -38.75 -10.98
C HIS A 294 -6.38 -39.93 -10.68
N ALA A 295 -5.88 -39.99 -9.44
CA ALA A 295 -5.40 -41.26 -8.89
C ALA A 295 -6.63 -42.12 -8.56
N ILE A 296 -6.78 -43.25 -9.26
CA ILE A 296 -7.94 -44.17 -9.18
C ILE A 296 -8.09 -44.80 -7.77
N THR A 297 -7.13 -44.59 -6.86
CA THR A 297 -7.06 -45.19 -5.52
C THR A 297 -7.05 -44.19 -4.36
N ALA A 298 -7.65 -43.00 -4.53
CA ALA A 298 -7.79 -42.05 -3.44
C ALA A 298 -8.84 -42.52 -2.39
N PRO A 299 -8.59 -42.37 -1.08
CA PRO A 299 -9.60 -42.63 -0.05
C PRO A 299 -10.89 -41.80 -0.29
N PRO A 300 -12.07 -42.27 0.17
CA PRO A 300 -13.35 -41.59 -0.11
C PRO A 300 -13.47 -40.18 0.49
N TRP A 301 -12.60 -39.81 1.43
CA TRP A 301 -12.49 -38.46 2.01
C TRP A 301 -11.46 -37.56 1.30
N VAL A 302 -11.04 -37.92 0.08
CA VAL A 302 -10.18 -37.11 -0.79
C VAL A 302 -10.88 -36.91 -2.13
N ILE A 303 -11.14 -35.66 -2.50
CA ILE A 303 -11.82 -35.28 -3.75
C ILE A 303 -10.87 -34.40 -4.55
N ASP A 304 -10.57 -34.80 -5.79
CA ASP A 304 -9.61 -34.12 -6.68
C ASP A 304 -8.22 -33.90 -6.04
N GLY A 305 -7.83 -34.76 -5.09
CA GLY A 305 -6.58 -34.65 -4.34
C GLY A 305 -6.64 -33.73 -3.11
N LEU A 306 -7.79 -33.12 -2.81
CA LEU A 306 -8.02 -32.30 -1.62
C LEU A 306 -8.66 -33.12 -0.51
N TRP A 307 -8.20 -32.92 0.72
CA TRP A 307 -8.83 -33.52 1.89
C TRP A 307 -10.23 -32.92 2.11
N LEU A 308 -11.25 -33.76 2.35
CA LEU A 308 -12.66 -33.33 2.39
C LEU A 308 -12.92 -32.15 3.36
N PRO A 309 -12.43 -32.14 4.62
CA PRO A 309 -12.56 -30.98 5.49
C PRO A 309 -11.93 -29.70 4.93
N TRP A 310 -10.80 -29.81 4.23
CA TRP A 310 -10.15 -28.67 3.58
C TRP A 310 -10.99 -28.13 2.41
N LEU A 311 -11.56 -29.02 1.61
CA LEU A 311 -12.50 -28.66 0.56
C LEU A 311 -13.74 -27.94 1.12
N VAL A 312 -14.32 -28.44 2.21
CA VAL A 312 -15.48 -27.82 2.88
C VAL A 312 -15.12 -26.42 3.39
N VAL A 313 -13.98 -26.26 4.06
CA VAL A 313 -13.52 -24.95 4.57
C VAL A 313 -13.31 -23.95 3.43
N THR A 314 -12.58 -24.35 2.39
CA THR A 314 -12.24 -23.46 1.26
C THR A 314 -13.47 -23.08 0.44
N THR A 315 -14.39 -24.01 0.22
CA THR A 315 -15.69 -23.75 -0.41
C THR A 315 -16.55 -22.81 0.44
N GLY A 316 -16.59 -23.02 1.75
CA GLY A 316 -17.31 -22.15 2.69
C GLY A 316 -16.77 -20.72 2.68
N VAL A 317 -15.44 -20.56 2.65
CA VAL A 317 -14.79 -19.25 2.48
C VAL A 317 -15.13 -18.64 1.13
N GLY A 318 -15.16 -19.44 0.06
CA GLY A 318 -15.62 -19.02 -1.26
C GLY A 318 -17.02 -18.42 -1.22
N ALA A 319 -17.98 -19.13 -0.65
CA ALA A 319 -19.36 -18.67 -0.52
C ALA A 319 -19.47 -17.38 0.32
N LEU A 320 -18.78 -17.32 1.46
CA LEU A 320 -18.71 -16.12 2.31
C LEU A 320 -18.16 -14.93 1.52
N TYR A 321 -17.10 -15.13 0.75
CA TYR A 321 -16.43 -14.06 0.02
C TYR A 321 -17.27 -13.52 -1.14
N VAL A 322 -18.00 -14.40 -1.84
CA VAL A 322 -18.99 -13.99 -2.85
C VAL A 322 -20.04 -13.09 -2.23
N TRP A 323 -20.60 -13.47 -1.07
CA TRP A 323 -21.56 -12.64 -0.36
C TRP A 323 -20.97 -11.29 0.09
N LEU A 324 -19.77 -11.30 0.68
CA LEU A 324 -19.07 -10.07 1.08
C LEU A 324 -18.70 -9.17 -0.11
N SER A 325 -18.58 -9.72 -1.32
CA SER A 325 -18.25 -8.96 -2.53
C SER A 325 -19.40 -8.14 -3.10
N ILE A 326 -20.66 -8.40 -2.71
CA ILE A 326 -21.84 -7.72 -3.27
C ILE A 326 -21.72 -6.17 -3.22
N PRO A 327 -21.34 -5.54 -2.08
CA PRO A 327 -21.20 -4.08 -2.02
C PRO A 327 -20.06 -3.55 -2.91
N ALA A 328 -18.94 -4.28 -2.99
CA ALA A 328 -17.81 -3.89 -3.84
C ALA A 328 -18.17 -3.98 -5.33
N VAL A 329 -18.91 -5.01 -5.75
CA VAL A 329 -19.45 -5.13 -7.12
C VAL A 329 -20.37 -3.97 -7.43
N ARG A 330 -21.32 -3.66 -6.53
CA ARG A 330 -22.23 -2.50 -6.69
C ARG A 330 -21.45 -1.18 -6.83
N ASN A 331 -20.41 -1.00 -6.04
CA ASN A 331 -19.53 0.16 -6.13
C ASN A 331 -18.77 0.22 -7.47
N LEU A 332 -18.27 -0.91 -7.96
CA LEU A 332 -17.51 -1.02 -9.21
C LEU A 332 -18.31 -0.58 -10.42
N PHE A 333 -19.62 -0.86 -10.43
CA PHE A 333 -20.54 -0.45 -11.49
C PHE A 333 -21.30 0.86 -11.19
N SER A 334 -21.04 1.50 -10.05
CA SER A 334 -21.61 2.81 -9.70
C SER A 334 -21.03 3.93 -10.57
N ARG A 335 -21.86 4.92 -10.92
CA ARG A 335 -21.41 6.18 -11.54
C ARG A 335 -20.49 6.98 -10.60
N ARG A 336 -20.79 6.95 -9.29
CA ARG A 336 -19.98 7.58 -8.23
C ARG A 336 -19.29 6.48 -7.43
N GLN A 337 -18.26 5.90 -8.03
CA GLN A 337 -17.45 4.88 -7.39
C GLN A 337 -16.68 5.46 -6.21
N ALA A 338 -16.77 4.82 -5.04
CA ALA A 338 -15.93 5.11 -3.89
C ALA A 338 -14.52 4.53 -4.09
N MET A 339 -13.51 5.31 -3.69
CA MET A 339 -12.09 4.98 -3.81
C MET A 339 -11.56 4.39 -2.50
N ASN A 340 -10.88 3.24 -2.55
CA ASN A 340 -10.28 2.57 -1.38
C ASN A 340 -11.28 2.43 -0.20
N ALA A 341 -12.45 1.86 -0.48
CA ALA A 341 -13.56 1.76 0.45
C ALA A 341 -13.69 0.33 0.99
N SER A 342 -13.92 0.23 2.30
CA SER A 342 -14.22 -1.02 2.98
C SER A 342 -15.68 -1.06 3.40
N PHE A 343 -16.37 -2.17 3.11
CA PHE A 343 -17.82 -2.31 3.33
C PHE A 343 -18.17 -3.14 4.57
N ASN A 344 -17.16 -3.67 5.25
CA ASN A 344 -17.31 -4.39 6.50
C ASN A 344 -16.10 -4.12 7.39
N ARG A 345 -16.25 -4.34 8.70
CA ARG A 345 -15.20 -4.06 9.68
C ARG A 345 -13.97 -4.96 9.55
N TRP A 346 -14.09 -6.09 8.85
CA TRP A 346 -13.03 -7.09 8.68
C TRP A 346 -12.12 -6.80 7.48
N GLN A 347 -12.38 -5.72 6.75
CA GLN A 347 -11.62 -5.33 5.56
C GLN A 347 -11.47 -6.46 4.54
N LEU A 348 -12.54 -7.22 4.33
CA LEU A 348 -12.61 -8.24 3.28
C LEU A 348 -13.49 -7.74 2.14
N ALA A 349 -13.21 -8.19 0.92
CA ALA A 349 -13.98 -7.81 -0.26
C ALA A 349 -14.10 -6.29 -0.45
N ASN A 350 -12.99 -5.55 -0.33
CA ASN A 350 -12.97 -4.09 -0.44
C ASN A 350 -13.10 -3.58 -1.89
N ALA A 351 -13.34 -2.29 -2.06
CA ALA A 351 -13.19 -1.61 -3.34
C ALA A 351 -11.86 -0.84 -3.39
N TYR A 352 -11.16 -0.97 -4.51
CA TYR A 352 -9.88 -0.33 -4.75
C TYR A 352 -10.00 0.72 -5.86
N GLY A 353 -9.20 1.76 -5.74
CA GLY A 353 -9.08 2.79 -6.78
C GLY A 353 -7.98 3.75 -6.42
N ALA A 354 -7.30 4.30 -7.42
CA ALA A 354 -6.25 5.27 -7.20
C ALA A 354 -6.20 6.28 -8.35
N PHE A 355 -5.86 7.52 -8.00
CA PHE A 355 -5.58 8.60 -8.96
C PHE A 355 -6.71 8.84 -9.97
N GLY A 356 -7.97 8.85 -9.51
CA GLY A 356 -9.10 9.25 -10.36
C GLY A 356 -8.94 10.65 -10.96
N THR A 357 -8.20 11.53 -10.30
CA THR A 357 -7.71 12.81 -10.82
C THR A 357 -6.21 12.94 -10.59
N VAL A 358 -5.55 13.78 -11.39
CA VAL A 358 -4.11 14.04 -11.31
C VAL A 358 -3.85 15.51 -11.00
N THR A 359 -3.07 15.76 -9.94
CA THR A 359 -2.58 17.09 -9.59
C THR A 359 -1.65 17.62 -10.68
N LYS A 360 -1.78 18.90 -11.05
CA LYS A 360 -1.01 19.51 -12.16
C LYS A 360 0.22 20.29 -11.72
N GLU A 361 0.28 20.68 -10.45
CA GLU A 361 1.44 21.34 -9.85
C GLU A 361 1.87 20.57 -8.60
N ARG A 362 3.17 20.40 -8.39
CA ARG A 362 3.68 19.82 -7.15
C ARG A 362 3.96 20.94 -6.15
N ILE A 363 3.08 21.09 -5.18
CA ILE A 363 3.34 21.98 -4.03
C ILE A 363 3.96 21.14 -2.92
N GLU A 364 5.05 21.62 -2.34
CA GLU A 364 5.74 20.98 -1.21
C GLU A 364 5.69 21.89 0.00
N ILE A 365 5.32 21.31 1.15
CA ILE A 365 5.45 21.98 2.44
C ILE A 365 6.83 21.67 3.02
N VAL A 366 7.59 22.73 3.25
CA VAL A 366 8.92 22.71 3.85
C VAL A 366 8.78 23.24 5.28
N VAL A 367 9.22 22.44 6.24
CA VAL A 367 9.27 22.85 7.65
C VAL A 367 10.66 23.38 7.94
N GLU A 368 10.72 24.57 8.53
CA GLU A 368 11.94 25.28 8.83
C GLU A 368 11.98 25.64 10.32
N GLY A 369 13.17 25.63 10.92
CA GLY A 369 13.38 26.18 12.26
C GLY A 369 14.42 27.29 12.27
N THR A 370 14.53 27.98 13.39
CA THR A 370 15.59 28.95 13.67
C THR A 370 15.92 28.99 15.16
N MET A 371 17.16 29.38 15.48
CA MET A 371 17.61 29.63 16.87
C MET A 371 17.31 31.07 17.32
N LEU A 372 16.88 31.94 16.41
CA LEU A 372 16.55 33.33 16.72
C LEU A 372 15.14 33.44 17.30
N VAL A 373 15.02 34.21 18.38
CA VAL A 373 13.72 34.66 18.90
C VAL A 373 13.22 35.79 17.99
N ASP A 374 11.92 35.83 17.71
CA ASP A 374 11.27 36.84 16.87
C ASP A 374 11.89 37.03 15.48
N ALA A 375 12.26 35.92 14.84
CA ALA A 375 12.82 35.95 13.50
C ALA A 375 11.80 36.44 12.47
N ASP A 376 12.27 37.26 11.53
CA ASP A 376 11.45 37.80 10.45
C ASP A 376 10.79 36.65 9.65
N PRO A 377 9.45 36.68 9.44
CA PRO A 377 8.75 35.75 8.55
C PRO A 377 9.24 35.76 7.09
N ASP A 378 9.83 36.87 6.62
CA ASP A 378 10.44 36.98 5.29
C ASP A 378 11.93 37.39 5.32
N PRO A 379 12.80 36.51 5.83
CA PRO A 379 14.16 36.89 6.19
C PRO A 379 15.14 36.74 5.03
N VAL A 380 16.28 37.39 5.21
CA VAL A 380 17.50 37.16 4.42
C VAL A 380 17.89 35.67 4.46
N ARG A 381 18.50 35.17 3.38
CA ARG A 381 19.01 33.79 3.28
C ARG A 381 19.83 33.40 4.51
N GLY A 382 19.54 32.21 5.07
CA GLY A 382 20.35 31.57 6.11
C GLY A 382 19.77 31.62 7.54
N GLN A 383 18.78 32.48 7.80
CA GLN A 383 18.19 32.58 9.16
C GLN A 383 17.28 31.38 9.52
N TRP A 384 16.69 30.75 8.52
CA TRP A 384 15.81 29.59 8.67
C TRP A 384 16.45 28.38 8.02
N ARG A 385 16.45 27.24 8.73
CA ARG A 385 17.08 26.00 8.30
C ARG A 385 16.03 24.91 8.15
N GLU A 386 16.06 24.21 7.02
CA GLU A 386 15.05 23.23 6.64
C GLU A 386 15.26 21.89 7.36
N TYR A 387 14.18 21.30 7.87
CA TYR A 387 14.15 19.90 8.27
C TYR A 387 14.14 18.99 7.03
N GLY A 388 15.08 18.05 6.97
CA GLY A 388 15.24 17.14 5.84
C GLY A 388 14.44 15.86 6.03
N PHE A 389 13.52 15.58 5.12
CA PHE A 389 12.72 14.35 5.13
C PHE A 389 13.37 13.22 4.32
N LYS A 390 12.96 11.96 4.57
CA LYS A 390 13.63 10.77 4.03
C LYS A 390 13.39 10.59 2.55
N GLY A 391 12.16 10.67 2.07
CA GLY A 391 11.81 10.39 0.70
C GLY A 391 11.10 11.50 -0.07
N LYS A 392 10.44 12.45 0.60
CA LYS A 392 9.83 13.57 -0.15
C LYS A 392 10.90 14.50 -0.74
N PRO A 393 10.57 15.25 -1.81
CA PRO A 393 11.45 16.28 -2.34
C PRO A 393 11.79 17.35 -1.30
N GLY A 394 13.02 17.85 -1.37
CA GLY A 394 13.57 18.86 -0.45
C GLY A 394 14.76 19.53 -1.12
N ASP A 395 15.95 18.99 -0.87
CA ASP A 395 17.19 19.40 -1.54
C ASP A 395 17.07 19.36 -3.07
N LEU A 396 17.46 20.46 -3.72
CA LEU A 396 17.33 20.68 -5.15
C LEU A 396 18.27 19.81 -6.00
N HIS A 397 19.36 19.32 -5.42
CA HIS A 397 20.33 18.45 -6.11
C HIS A 397 20.07 16.97 -5.86
N ARG A 398 19.14 16.65 -4.96
CA ARG A 398 18.91 15.27 -4.54
C ARG A 398 18.03 14.52 -5.53
N VAL A 399 18.57 13.40 -6.03
CA VAL A 399 17.78 12.39 -6.74
C VAL A 399 16.92 11.61 -5.71
N PRO A 400 15.60 11.48 -5.90
CA PRO A 400 14.76 10.66 -5.04
C PRO A 400 15.23 9.19 -5.04
N ALA A 401 15.17 8.52 -3.88
CA ALA A 401 15.61 7.13 -3.77
C ALA A 401 14.46 6.14 -4.02
N GLN A 402 14.80 4.86 -4.21
CA GLN A 402 13.81 3.77 -4.19
C GLN A 402 13.55 3.35 -2.75
N PHE A 403 12.32 3.51 -2.27
CA PHE A 403 11.87 3.14 -0.93
C PHE A 403 10.86 2.00 -0.96
N ALA A 404 9.93 2.00 -1.92
CA ALA A 404 8.94 0.94 -2.08
C ALA A 404 9.65 -0.41 -2.26
N PRO A 405 9.26 -1.47 -1.51
CA PRO A 405 7.98 -1.65 -0.84
C PRO A 405 7.81 -0.98 0.54
N TYR A 406 8.87 -0.40 1.11
CA TYR A 406 8.78 0.26 2.42
C TYR A 406 7.93 1.54 2.35
N HIS A 407 7.08 1.77 3.36
CA HIS A 407 6.23 2.94 3.45
C HIS A 407 6.78 3.97 4.43
N LEU A 408 7.20 5.13 3.92
CA LEU A 408 7.58 6.31 4.73
C LEU A 408 6.32 7.12 5.06
N ARG A 409 5.67 6.80 6.18
CA ARG A 409 4.30 7.27 6.50
C ARG A 409 4.24 8.79 6.71
N LEU A 410 5.24 9.35 7.40
CA LEU A 410 5.31 10.80 7.65
C LEU A 410 5.50 11.56 6.34
N ASP A 411 6.52 11.20 5.55
CA ASP A 411 6.79 11.79 4.24
C ASP A 411 5.58 11.71 3.30
N TRP A 412 4.88 10.57 3.31
CA TRP A 412 3.69 10.39 2.50
C TRP A 412 2.56 11.33 2.91
N LEU A 413 2.31 11.52 4.21
CA LEU A 413 1.28 12.46 4.66
C LEU A 413 1.63 13.92 4.40
N MET A 414 2.92 14.29 4.38
CA MET A 414 3.34 15.63 3.99
C MET A 414 2.85 15.99 2.56
N TRP A 415 2.77 15.02 1.64
CA TRP A 415 2.24 15.24 0.29
C TRP A 415 0.75 15.58 0.25
N PHE A 416 -0.05 15.14 1.24
CA PHE A 416 -1.47 15.44 1.30
C PHE A 416 -1.78 16.85 1.82
N LEU A 417 -0.89 17.45 2.61
CA LEU A 417 -1.07 18.79 3.18
C LEU A 417 -1.51 19.85 2.16
N PRO A 418 -0.82 20.04 1.01
CA PRO A 418 -1.21 21.03 0.01
C PRO A 418 -2.52 20.70 -0.72
N LEU A 419 -3.05 19.48 -0.57
CA LEU A 419 -4.31 19.04 -1.16
C LEU A 419 -5.53 19.35 -0.26
N GLY A 420 -5.42 20.41 0.55
CA GLY A 420 -6.49 20.87 1.45
C GLY A 420 -6.45 20.25 2.85
N ARG A 421 -5.31 19.67 3.27
CA ARG A 421 -5.17 18.96 4.56
C ARG A 421 -4.22 19.63 5.54
N MET A 422 -3.99 20.93 5.40
CA MET A 422 -3.08 21.71 6.24
C MET A 422 -3.45 21.75 7.73
N HIS A 423 -4.72 21.52 8.07
CA HIS A 423 -5.26 21.63 9.43
C HIS A 423 -5.44 20.27 10.12
N GLU A 424 -4.70 19.23 9.71
CA GLU A 424 -4.74 17.95 10.42
C GLU A 424 -3.92 18.01 11.72
N ASP A 425 -4.48 17.47 12.81
CA ASP A 425 -3.91 17.57 14.17
C ASP A 425 -2.47 17.02 14.27
N TRP A 426 -2.16 15.95 13.52
CA TRP A 426 -0.81 15.37 13.51
C TRP A 426 0.24 16.35 12.99
N PHE A 427 -0.13 17.25 12.07
CA PHE A 427 0.80 18.21 11.49
C PHE A 427 1.07 19.34 12.48
N ALA A 428 0.04 19.83 13.17
CA ALA A 428 0.22 20.78 14.27
C ALA A 428 1.11 20.18 15.37
N MET A 429 0.81 18.94 15.79
CA MET A 429 1.62 18.22 16.78
C MET A 429 3.06 17.96 16.29
N LEU A 430 3.26 17.70 14.99
CA LEU A 430 4.60 17.58 14.41
C LEU A 430 5.41 18.87 14.64
N LEU A 431 4.84 20.05 14.39
CA LEU A 431 5.53 21.32 14.61
C LEU A 431 5.90 21.52 16.09
N VAL A 432 5.00 21.16 17.01
CA VAL A 432 5.26 21.17 18.45
C VAL A 432 6.42 20.22 18.81
N ARG A 433 6.40 18.97 18.33
CA ARG A 433 7.48 18.00 18.58
C ARG A 433 8.83 18.44 18.03
N LEU A 434 8.86 19.21 16.94
CA LEU A 434 10.09 19.80 16.41
C LEU A 434 10.61 20.95 17.27
N LEU A 435 9.73 21.79 17.84
CA LEU A 435 10.11 22.80 18.84
C LEU A 435 10.65 22.19 20.14
N GLU A 436 10.11 21.04 20.54
CA GLU A 436 10.57 20.27 21.69
C GLU A 436 11.89 19.51 21.43
N ALA A 437 12.34 19.43 20.17
CA ALA A 437 13.40 18.53 19.72
C ALA A 437 13.16 17.06 20.15
N ASP A 438 11.92 16.58 20.01
CA ASP A 438 11.55 15.22 20.41
C ASP A 438 12.36 14.17 19.61
N SER A 439 13.23 13.46 20.31
CA SER A 439 14.17 12.51 19.72
C SER A 439 13.49 11.40 18.88
N PRO A 440 12.39 10.74 19.34
CA PRO A 440 11.58 9.86 18.49
C PRO A 440 11.09 10.49 17.18
N THR A 441 10.54 11.70 17.21
CA THR A 441 10.10 12.41 16.00
C THR A 441 11.27 12.78 15.11
N LEU A 442 12.37 13.30 15.64
CA LEU A 442 13.57 13.66 14.86
C LEU A 442 14.17 12.44 14.14
N ARG A 443 14.12 11.23 14.73
CA ARG A 443 14.55 9.98 14.05
C ARG A 443 13.70 9.59 12.84
N LEU A 444 12.48 10.11 12.70
CA LEU A 444 11.68 9.92 11.49
C LEU A 444 12.23 10.73 10.32
N LEU A 445 12.90 11.84 10.60
CA LEU A 445 13.52 12.71 9.61
C LEU A 445 14.85 12.12 9.13
N ARG A 446 15.32 12.63 7.99
CA ARG A 446 16.66 12.33 7.44
C ARG A 446 17.71 13.23 8.08
N HIS A 447 17.38 14.49 8.28
CA HIS A 447 18.31 15.51 8.76
C HIS A 447 17.58 16.50 9.66
N ASP A 448 18.10 16.64 10.86
CA ASP A 448 17.77 17.71 11.80
C ASP A 448 18.87 18.79 11.69
N PRO A 449 18.54 20.03 11.30
CA PRO A 449 19.53 21.09 11.22
C PRO A 449 20.07 21.53 12.58
N PHE A 450 19.46 21.19 13.71
CA PHE A 450 19.88 21.66 15.03
C PHE A 450 20.62 20.60 15.85
N ASP A 451 20.93 19.43 15.27
CA ASP A 451 21.66 18.36 15.93
C ASP A 451 21.05 17.94 17.29
N GLY A 452 19.72 17.94 17.38
CA GLY A 452 18.96 17.65 18.60
C GLY A 452 18.76 18.83 19.55
N ALA A 453 19.28 20.01 19.25
CA ALA A 453 19.00 21.22 20.01
C ALA A 453 17.60 21.76 19.68
N ARG A 454 16.95 22.35 20.69
CA ARG A 454 15.62 22.96 20.54
C ARG A 454 15.72 24.26 19.73
N PRO A 455 15.01 24.40 18.60
CA PRO A 455 14.91 25.69 17.93
C PRO A 455 14.06 26.66 18.75
N ALA A 456 14.33 27.96 18.63
CA ALA A 456 13.51 29.00 19.24
C ALA A 456 12.15 29.12 18.53
N GLN A 457 12.14 28.99 17.20
CA GLN A 457 10.92 29.05 16.41
C GLN A 457 10.90 28.01 15.28
N VAL A 458 9.70 27.55 14.92
CA VAL A 458 9.43 26.65 13.79
C VAL A 458 8.33 27.25 12.91
N ARG A 459 8.45 27.11 11.60
CA ARG A 459 7.45 27.55 10.62
C ARG A 459 7.28 26.54 9.50
N ALA A 460 6.25 26.74 8.67
CA ALA A 460 6.07 25.98 7.44
C ALA A 460 5.86 26.91 6.23
N VAL A 461 6.54 26.58 5.14
CA VAL A 461 6.57 27.33 3.89
C VAL A 461 6.19 26.42 2.75
N ALA A 462 5.31 26.89 1.86
CA ALA A 462 4.98 26.20 0.62
C ALA A 462 5.88 26.70 -0.52
N TYR A 463 6.30 25.76 -1.35
CA TYR A 463 6.96 26.03 -2.62
C TYR A 463 6.32 25.22 -3.72
N ARG A 464 6.28 25.76 -4.94
CA ARG A 464 6.04 24.94 -6.12
C ARG A 464 7.36 24.30 -6.54
N TYR A 465 7.39 22.98 -6.56
CA TYR A 465 8.48 22.18 -7.09
C TYR A 465 8.16 21.73 -8.50
N ARG A 466 9.18 21.65 -9.34
CA ARG A 466 9.16 20.95 -10.63
C ARG A 466 10.48 20.23 -10.86
N PHE A 467 10.49 19.22 -11.70
CA PHE A 467 11.73 18.64 -12.17
C PHE A 467 12.52 19.67 -12.99
N ALA A 468 13.83 19.67 -12.80
CA ALA A 468 14.74 20.42 -13.66
C ALA A 468 14.73 19.83 -15.07
N THR A 469 14.70 20.67 -16.10
CA THR A 469 14.83 20.23 -17.50
C THR A 469 16.20 19.60 -17.75
N ARG A 470 16.37 18.96 -18.91
CA ARG A 470 17.68 18.40 -19.30
C ARG A 470 18.78 19.48 -19.36
N ALA A 471 18.45 20.69 -19.81
CA ALA A 471 19.39 21.80 -19.88
C ALA A 471 19.79 22.31 -18.49
N GLU A 472 18.81 22.61 -17.63
CA GLU A 472 19.05 23.10 -16.26
C GLU A 472 19.89 22.12 -15.42
N HIS A 473 19.65 20.81 -15.57
CA HIS A 473 20.45 19.80 -14.88
C HIS A 473 21.88 19.71 -15.41
N ARG A 474 22.11 19.87 -16.72
CA ARG A 474 23.48 19.89 -17.28
C ARG A 474 24.27 21.09 -16.81
N GLU A 475 23.61 22.24 -16.67
CA GLU A 475 24.25 23.49 -16.26
C GLU A 475 24.54 23.55 -14.76
N SER A 476 23.56 23.16 -13.94
CA SER A 476 23.62 23.39 -12.48
C SER A 476 23.71 22.12 -11.64
N GLY A 477 23.56 20.93 -12.25
CA GLY A 477 23.43 19.67 -11.51
C GLY A 477 22.15 19.55 -10.67
N ARG A 478 21.17 20.45 -10.83
CA ARG A 478 19.89 20.40 -10.10
C ARG A 478 18.97 19.32 -10.67
N VAL A 479 18.31 18.60 -9.78
CA VAL A 479 17.26 17.63 -10.08
C VAL A 479 15.88 18.29 -9.98
N TRP A 480 15.74 19.23 -9.04
CA TRP A 480 14.53 19.99 -8.78
C TRP A 480 14.77 21.49 -8.95
N VAL A 481 13.72 22.19 -9.35
CA VAL A 481 13.63 23.65 -9.29
C VAL A 481 12.43 23.99 -8.42
N ARG A 482 12.57 24.99 -7.55
CA ARG A 482 11.47 25.49 -6.73
C ARG A 482 11.27 26.98 -6.89
N ASP A 483 10.02 27.42 -6.87
CA ASP A 483 9.61 28.82 -6.93
C ASP A 483 8.33 29.07 -6.11
N ARG A 484 7.77 30.28 -6.21
CA ARG A 484 6.50 30.69 -5.58
C ARG A 484 6.45 30.42 -4.08
N ARG A 485 7.50 30.84 -3.37
CA ARG A 485 7.58 30.75 -1.91
C ARG A 485 6.38 31.44 -1.26
N ARG A 486 5.70 30.76 -0.35
CA ARG A 486 4.62 31.34 0.46
C ARG A 486 4.66 30.77 1.88
N VAL A 487 4.68 31.64 2.88
CA VAL A 487 4.52 31.23 4.28
C VAL A 487 3.10 30.72 4.49
N VAL A 488 2.96 29.48 4.99
CA VAL A 488 1.65 28.84 5.24
C VAL A 488 1.37 28.61 6.72
N VAL A 489 2.42 28.48 7.54
CA VAL A 489 2.35 28.56 8.99
C VAL A 489 3.37 29.60 9.44
N ARG A 490 2.90 30.62 10.16
CA ARG A 490 3.77 31.68 10.72
C ARG A 490 4.73 31.08 11.76
N PRO A 491 5.83 31.77 12.10
CA PRO A 491 6.72 31.35 13.19
C PRO A 491 5.92 31.03 14.47
N LEU A 492 6.12 29.83 14.98
CA LEU A 492 5.59 29.33 16.25
C LEU A 492 6.75 29.19 17.22
N SER A 493 6.54 29.59 18.47
CA SER A 493 7.42 29.31 19.61
C SER A 493 6.66 28.50 20.65
N LEU A 494 7.38 27.82 21.55
CA LEU A 494 6.77 27.34 22.78
C LEU A 494 6.56 28.54 23.70
N GLY A 495 5.42 28.60 24.40
CA GLY A 495 5.19 29.64 25.39
C GLY A 495 6.27 29.59 26.47
N GLU A 496 6.65 30.77 26.99
CA GLU A 496 7.40 30.84 28.23
C GLU A 496 6.47 30.35 29.36
N GLU A 497 6.92 29.34 30.13
CA GLU A 497 6.25 28.93 31.37
C GLU A 497 6.46 29.96 32.48
#